data_AF-A0A1J4L324-F1
#
_entry.id   AF-A0A1J4L324-F1
#
_cell.length_a   1.000
_cell.length_b   1.000
_cell.length_c   1.000
_cell.angle_alpha   90.00
_cell.angle_beta   90.00
_cell.angle_gamma   90.00
#
_symmetry.space_group_name_H-M   'P 1'
#
loop_
_entity.id
_entity.type
_entity.pdbx_description
1 polymer ?
#
loop_
_entity_poly.entity_id
_entity_poly.type
_entity_poly.pdbx_seq_one_letter_code
_entity_poly.pdbx_strand_id
1 'polypeptide(L)'
;MSQQEAPSQPIPSQINPKEEETHLCNCDSDCLHLNCPCFRRGRYCDSTCKCPNCKNNETHAAERLEAIEQILTKDPMAFTAEETLNQEECASICNFAMLTSSVDAEPFKVTPRDSPLSRLLHSDVINQAIRTVMSAANDDLKSATSENFEEHAENSVSKEFENVLQTIVNHVKPATVTNDQTM
;
A
#
# COMPACT_ATOMS: atom_id res chain seq x y z
N MET A 1 26.18 -40.64 36.98
CA MET A 1 26.42 -39.27 36.47
C MET A 1 26.08 -39.30 34.99
N SER A 2 24.80 -39.12 34.70
CA SER A 2 24.26 -39.24 33.34
C SER A 2 24.42 -37.90 32.63
N GLN A 3 25.10 -37.93 31.49
CA GLN A 3 25.25 -36.80 30.59
C GLN A 3 23.96 -36.63 29.79
N GLN A 4 23.48 -35.40 29.66
CA GLN A 4 22.27 -35.06 28.94
C GLN A 4 22.68 -34.25 27.71
N GLU A 5 22.52 -34.84 26.53
CA GLU A 5 22.73 -34.21 25.22
C GLU A 5 21.68 -33.12 24.98
N ALA A 6 22.12 -31.97 24.46
CA ALA A 6 21.27 -30.87 24.07
C ALA A 6 20.58 -31.16 22.72
N PRO A 7 19.31 -30.78 22.51
CA PRO A 7 18.60 -31.08 21.28
C PRO A 7 19.07 -30.18 20.13
N SER A 8 19.46 -30.82 19.03
CA SER A 8 19.88 -30.22 17.76
C SER A 8 18.78 -29.34 17.15
N GLN A 9 19.10 -28.07 16.86
CA GLN A 9 18.23 -27.19 16.07
C GLN A 9 18.27 -27.60 14.58
N PRO A 10 17.14 -27.55 13.85
CA PRO A 10 17.13 -27.78 12.41
C PRO A 10 17.69 -26.59 11.63
N ILE A 11 18.55 -26.90 10.67
CA ILE A 11 19.20 -25.98 9.73
C ILE A 11 18.12 -25.33 8.82
N PRO A 12 18.13 -24.00 8.57
CA PRO A 12 17.20 -23.38 7.64
C PRO A 12 17.55 -23.78 6.20
N SER A 13 16.65 -24.51 5.56
CA SER A 13 16.70 -24.80 4.13
C SER A 13 16.40 -23.53 3.34
N GLN A 14 17.44 -23.00 2.66
CA GLN A 14 17.44 -22.28 1.38
C GLN A 14 16.04 -21.90 0.84
N ILE A 15 15.63 -20.63 0.97
CA ILE A 15 14.46 -20.08 0.26
C ILE A 15 14.97 -19.36 -0.98
N ASN A 16 14.72 -19.99 -2.14
CA ASN A 16 14.88 -19.42 -3.47
C ASN A 16 13.72 -18.42 -3.70
N PRO A 17 13.94 -17.20 -4.21
CA PRO A 17 12.86 -16.24 -4.45
C PRO A 17 12.03 -16.70 -5.65
N LYS A 18 10.98 -17.48 -5.39
CA LYS A 18 9.99 -17.88 -6.40
C LYS A 18 8.91 -16.81 -6.53
N GLU A 19 9.02 -16.09 -7.65
CA GLU A 19 7.93 -15.75 -8.55
C GLU A 19 6.69 -15.12 -7.91
N GLU A 20 6.50 -13.81 -8.14
CA GLU A 20 5.20 -13.14 -8.13
C GLU A 20 4.27 -13.82 -9.16
N GLU A 21 3.80 -15.03 -8.87
CA GLU A 21 2.58 -15.52 -9.49
C GLU A 21 1.45 -14.66 -8.95
N THR A 22 0.91 -13.83 -9.83
CA THR A 22 -0.36 -13.13 -9.68
C THR A 22 -1.46 -14.15 -9.39
N HIS A 23 -1.55 -14.65 -8.16
CA HIS A 23 -2.47 -15.74 -7.81
C HIS A 23 -3.91 -15.25 -7.89
N LEU A 24 -4.59 -15.60 -8.97
CA LEU A 24 -6.02 -15.41 -9.18
C LEU A 24 -6.80 -16.31 -8.20
N CYS A 25 -7.85 -15.80 -7.56
CA CYS A 25 -8.66 -16.62 -6.65
C CYS A 25 -9.86 -17.25 -7.36
N ASN A 26 -10.22 -18.48 -6.97
CA ASN A 26 -11.42 -19.19 -7.41
C ASN A 26 -12.30 -19.56 -6.20
N CYS A 27 -12.45 -18.65 -5.24
CA CYS A 27 -13.13 -18.93 -3.99
C CYS A 27 -14.64 -19.15 -4.20
N ASP A 28 -15.23 -20.12 -3.53
CA ASP A 28 -16.70 -20.31 -3.45
C ASP A 28 -17.37 -19.34 -2.46
N SER A 29 -16.57 -18.62 -1.68
CA SER A 29 -16.97 -17.59 -0.72
C SER A 29 -17.27 -16.24 -1.37
N ASP A 30 -17.72 -15.29 -0.56
CA ASP A 30 -17.82 -13.87 -0.93
C ASP A 30 -16.48 -13.12 -0.97
N CYS A 31 -15.37 -13.78 -0.63
CA CYS A 31 -14.03 -13.23 -0.56
C CYS A 31 -13.82 -12.17 0.53
N LEU A 32 -14.66 -12.12 1.58
CA LEU A 32 -14.51 -11.17 2.70
C LEU A 32 -13.83 -11.77 3.93
N HIS A 33 -12.91 -12.72 3.71
CA HIS A 33 -12.18 -13.39 4.78
C HIS A 33 -10.76 -13.80 4.36
N LEU A 34 -9.89 -14.07 5.33
CA LEU A 34 -8.48 -14.40 5.10
C LEU A 34 -8.25 -15.73 4.35
N ASN A 35 -9.27 -16.58 4.15
CA ASN A 35 -9.13 -17.74 3.26
C ASN A 35 -9.08 -17.35 1.77
N CYS A 36 -9.52 -16.13 1.42
CA CYS A 36 -9.34 -15.60 0.07
C CYS A 36 -7.93 -14.98 -0.02
N PRO A 37 -7.07 -15.43 -0.96
CA PRO A 37 -5.71 -14.91 -1.09
C PRO A 37 -5.68 -13.45 -1.55
N CYS A 38 -6.69 -12.97 -2.28
CA CYS A 38 -6.80 -11.56 -2.64
C CYS A 38 -7.09 -10.71 -1.39
N PHE A 39 -8.08 -11.12 -0.60
CA PHE A 39 -8.48 -10.41 0.61
C PHE A 39 -7.39 -10.45 1.69
N ARG A 40 -6.75 -11.60 1.92
CA ARG A 40 -5.61 -11.73 2.84
C ARG A 40 -4.46 -10.79 2.49
N ARG A 41 -4.21 -10.58 1.19
CA ARG A 41 -3.19 -9.64 0.68
C ARG A 41 -3.69 -8.19 0.63
N GLY A 42 -4.87 -7.90 1.18
CA GLY A 42 -5.44 -6.56 1.22
C GLY A 42 -5.86 -6.00 -0.14
N ARG A 43 -5.85 -6.79 -1.22
CA ARG A 43 -6.21 -6.34 -2.57
C ARG A 43 -7.64 -6.74 -2.94
N TYR A 44 -8.25 -5.99 -3.85
CA TYR A 44 -9.51 -6.37 -4.46
C TYR A 44 -9.34 -7.62 -5.33
N CYS A 45 -10.42 -8.37 -5.48
CA CYS A 45 -10.54 -9.31 -6.59
C CYS A 45 -10.76 -8.48 -7.87
N ASP A 46 -10.03 -8.80 -8.92
CA ASP A 46 -10.17 -8.18 -10.23
C ASP A 46 -10.96 -9.09 -11.18
N SER A 47 -11.12 -8.64 -12.43
CA SER A 47 -11.81 -9.39 -13.49
C SER A 47 -11.17 -10.72 -13.85
N THR A 48 -9.96 -11.02 -13.35
CA THR A 48 -9.26 -12.26 -13.65
C THR A 48 -9.66 -13.37 -12.67
N CYS A 49 -10.16 -13.02 -11.48
CA CYS A 49 -10.62 -13.96 -10.47
C CYS A 49 -11.90 -14.69 -10.91
N LYS A 50 -12.07 -15.97 -10.51
CA LYS A 50 -13.24 -16.80 -10.88
C LYS A 50 -14.20 -17.08 -9.72
N CYS A 51 -14.16 -16.27 -8.67
CA CYS A 51 -15.06 -16.36 -7.53
C CYS A 51 -16.49 -15.91 -7.93
N PRO A 52 -17.52 -16.77 -7.86
CA PRO A 52 -18.84 -16.50 -8.43
C PRO A 52 -19.66 -15.46 -7.67
N ASN A 53 -19.47 -15.34 -6.35
CA ASN A 53 -20.25 -14.45 -5.48
C ASN A 53 -19.37 -13.37 -4.83
N CYS A 54 -18.39 -12.87 -5.57
CA CYS A 54 -17.38 -11.96 -5.02
C CYS A 54 -17.98 -10.66 -4.49
N LYS A 55 -17.65 -10.33 -3.23
CA LYS A 55 -17.87 -9.04 -2.58
C LYS A 55 -16.57 -8.30 -2.25
N ASN A 56 -15.41 -8.90 -2.53
CA ASN A 56 -14.13 -8.19 -2.43
C ASN A 56 -13.89 -7.32 -3.67
N ASN A 57 -14.71 -6.29 -3.86
CA ASN A 57 -14.65 -5.33 -4.97
C ASN A 57 -15.17 -3.94 -4.53
N GLU A 58 -15.01 -2.94 -5.39
CA GLU A 58 -15.42 -1.55 -5.09
C GLU A 58 -16.92 -1.40 -4.86
N THR A 59 -17.75 -2.14 -5.59
CA THR A 59 -19.21 -2.09 -5.46
C THR A 59 -19.68 -2.46 -4.05
N HIS A 60 -18.97 -3.36 -3.38
CA HIS A 60 -19.27 -3.81 -2.01
C HIS A 60 -18.25 -3.26 -0.99
N ALA A 61 -17.69 -2.07 -1.23
CA ALA A 61 -16.67 -1.47 -0.38
C ALA A 61 -17.09 -1.34 1.10
N ALA A 62 -18.36 -1.06 1.38
CA ALA A 62 -18.87 -0.95 2.74
C ALA A 62 -18.79 -2.31 3.48
N GLU A 63 -19.31 -3.38 2.88
CA GLU A 63 -19.25 -4.74 3.44
C GLU A 63 -17.79 -5.22 3.59
N ARG A 64 -16.94 -4.86 2.63
CA ARG A 64 -15.51 -5.16 2.70
C ARG A 64 -14.83 -4.46 3.88
N LEU A 65 -15.13 -3.18 4.10
CA LEU A 65 -14.57 -2.42 5.24
C LEU A 65 -15.05 -2.99 6.56
N GLU A 66 -16.34 -3.31 6.68
CA GLU A 66 -16.89 -3.95 7.88
C GLU A 66 -16.20 -5.28 8.19
N ALA A 67 -15.96 -6.12 7.16
CA ALA A 67 -15.25 -7.38 7.34
C ALA A 67 -13.79 -7.17 7.81
N ILE A 68 -13.09 -6.16 7.26
CA ILE A 68 -11.73 -5.81 7.69
C ILE A 68 -11.73 -5.36 9.16
N GLU A 69 -12.65 -4.49 9.55
CA GLU A 69 -12.78 -3.98 10.92
C GLU A 69 -13.07 -5.11 11.91
N GLN A 70 -13.99 -6.02 11.58
CA GLN A 70 -14.30 -7.19 12.41
C GLN A 70 -13.10 -8.12 12.58
N ILE A 71 -12.28 -8.29 11.54
CA ILE A 71 -11.08 -9.12 11.58
C ILE A 71 -10.00 -8.44 12.45
N LEU A 72 -9.72 -7.16 12.22
CA LEU A 72 -8.73 -6.39 12.98
C LEU A 72 -9.09 -6.22 14.46
N THR A 73 -10.38 -6.15 14.77
CA THR A 73 -10.87 -6.11 16.16
C THR A 73 -10.55 -7.41 16.92
N LYS A 74 -10.57 -8.55 16.23
CA LYS A 74 -10.26 -9.87 16.81
C LYS A 74 -8.76 -10.13 16.85
N ASP A 75 -8.07 -9.75 15.78
CA ASP A 75 -6.64 -9.90 15.60
C ASP A 75 -6.08 -8.68 14.86
N PRO A 76 -5.44 -7.73 15.58
CA PRO A 76 -4.87 -6.54 14.96
C PRO A 76 -3.77 -6.84 13.94
N MET A 77 -3.16 -8.04 13.99
CA MET A 77 -2.10 -8.48 13.07
C MET A 77 -2.64 -9.33 11.90
N ALA A 78 -3.96 -9.46 11.75
CA ALA A 78 -4.57 -10.35 10.76
C ALA A 78 -4.16 -10.13 9.29
N PHE A 79 -3.70 -8.92 8.94
CA PHE A 79 -3.28 -8.55 7.58
C PHE A 79 -1.77 -8.27 7.46
N THR A 80 -0.98 -8.53 8.50
CA THR A 80 0.49 -8.41 8.46
C THR A 80 1.08 -9.73 7.97
N ALA A 81 0.96 -10.03 6.69
CA ALA A 81 1.51 -11.27 6.14
C ALA A 81 3.04 -11.34 6.37
N GLU A 82 3.50 -12.44 6.99
CA GLU A 82 4.85 -12.70 7.51
C GLU A 82 5.98 -12.60 6.45
N GLU A 83 5.66 -12.55 5.16
CA GLU A 83 6.65 -12.64 4.08
C GLU A 83 7.31 -11.29 3.73
N THR A 84 6.85 -10.18 4.30
CA THR A 84 7.37 -8.83 3.96
C THR A 84 7.82 -7.99 5.13
N LEU A 85 7.46 -8.37 6.37
CA LEU A 85 7.72 -7.57 7.55
C LEU A 85 8.74 -8.25 8.44
N ASN A 86 9.76 -7.51 8.86
CA ASN A 86 10.71 -7.98 9.86
C ASN A 86 10.14 -7.83 11.28
N GLN A 87 10.82 -8.43 12.27
CA GLN A 87 10.39 -8.45 13.67
C GLN A 87 10.16 -7.05 14.27
N GLU A 88 10.94 -6.05 13.84
CA GLU A 88 10.85 -4.66 14.32
C GLU A 88 9.65 -3.92 13.70
N GLU A 89 9.37 -4.19 12.42
CA GLU A 89 8.18 -3.67 11.73
C GLU A 89 6.91 -4.25 12.36
N CYS A 90 6.87 -5.55 12.62
CA CYS A 90 5.77 -6.19 13.34
C CYS A 90 5.58 -5.61 14.74
N ALA A 91 6.67 -5.38 15.50
CA ALA A 91 6.60 -4.77 16.82
C ALA A 91 6.06 -3.32 16.77
N SER A 92 6.44 -2.56 15.75
CA SER A 92 5.97 -1.19 15.54
C SER A 92 4.47 -1.14 15.24
N ILE A 93 3.99 -2.05 14.38
CA ILE A 93 2.56 -2.16 14.06
C ILE A 93 1.77 -2.62 15.30
N CYS A 94 2.29 -3.58 16.07
CA CYS A 94 1.69 -4.01 17.35
C CYS A 94 1.55 -2.84 18.33
N ASN A 95 2.61 -2.04 18.51
CA ASN A 95 2.58 -0.88 19.40
C ASN A 95 1.53 0.14 18.94
N PHE A 96 1.44 0.42 17.65
CA PHE A 96 0.41 1.30 17.10
C PHE A 96 -1.02 0.76 17.30
N ALA A 97 -1.21 -0.54 17.06
CA ALA A 97 -2.49 -1.21 17.31
C ALA A 97 -2.91 -1.17 18.79
N MET A 98 -1.96 -1.32 19.72
CA MET A 98 -2.22 -1.18 21.16
C MET A 98 -2.58 0.25 21.56
N LEU A 99 -2.01 1.26 20.90
CA LEU A 99 -2.35 2.67 21.16
C LEU A 99 -3.75 3.03 20.66
N THR A 100 -4.17 2.48 19.53
CA THR A 100 -5.49 2.77 18.92
C THR A 100 -6.65 2.01 19.57
N SER A 101 -6.38 0.91 20.28
CA SER A 101 -7.39 0.19 21.07
C SER A 101 -7.67 0.80 22.45
N SER A 102 -7.04 1.93 22.78
CA SER A 102 -7.38 2.69 23.99
C SER A 102 -8.80 3.26 23.90
N VAL A 103 -9.57 3.04 24.96
CA VAL A 103 -11.05 3.00 25.08
C VAL A 103 -11.83 4.28 24.74
N ASP A 104 -11.18 5.34 24.25
CA ASP A 104 -11.82 6.62 23.90
C ASP A 104 -11.78 6.92 22.38
N ALA A 105 -11.29 6.00 21.56
CA ALA A 105 -11.27 6.18 20.11
C ALA A 105 -12.67 5.89 19.52
N GLU A 106 -13.38 6.94 19.12
CA GLU A 106 -14.55 6.81 18.25
C GLU A 106 -14.16 5.99 16.99
N PRO A 107 -15.03 5.07 16.51
CA PRO A 107 -14.77 4.29 15.30
C PRO A 107 -14.37 5.23 14.17
N PHE A 108 -13.28 4.91 13.47
CA PHE A 108 -12.81 5.70 12.34
C PHE A 108 -13.88 5.73 11.26
N LYS A 109 -14.68 6.80 11.25
CA LYS A 109 -15.72 6.99 10.24
C LYS A 109 -15.05 7.48 8.95
N VAL A 110 -14.51 6.53 8.18
CA VAL A 110 -13.99 6.81 6.84
C VAL A 110 -15.19 7.14 5.96
N THR A 111 -15.45 8.44 5.78
CA THR A 111 -16.29 8.89 4.68
C THR A 111 -15.40 8.87 3.43
N PRO A 112 -15.78 8.16 2.36
CA PRO A 112 -15.09 8.27 1.08
C PRO A 112 -15.08 9.74 0.67
N ARG A 113 -13.92 10.39 0.78
CA ARG A 113 -13.79 11.79 0.40
C ARG A 113 -13.67 11.81 -1.12
N ASP A 114 -14.80 12.01 -1.80
CA ASP A 114 -14.88 12.26 -3.24
C ASP A 114 -14.23 13.61 -3.59
N SER A 115 -12.92 13.67 -3.39
CA SER A 115 -12.10 14.81 -3.75
C SER A 115 -11.68 14.67 -5.21
N PRO A 116 -11.49 15.78 -5.95
CA PRO A 116 -10.90 15.69 -7.29
C PRO A 116 -9.52 15.01 -7.27
N LEU A 117 -8.82 15.03 -6.12
CA LEU A 117 -7.54 14.35 -5.91
C LEU A 117 -7.67 12.81 -5.93
N SER A 118 -8.74 12.23 -5.37
CA SER A 118 -8.92 10.76 -5.35
C SER A 118 -9.18 10.19 -6.74
N ARG A 119 -9.74 10.99 -7.66
CA ARG A 119 -9.92 10.62 -9.08
C ARG A 119 -8.63 10.69 -9.90
N LEU A 120 -7.58 11.32 -9.39
CA LEU A 120 -6.31 11.49 -10.10
C LEU A 120 -5.22 10.54 -9.58
N LEU A 121 -5.22 10.20 -8.29
CA LEU A 121 -4.21 9.34 -7.66
C LEU A 121 -4.48 7.83 -7.86
N HIS A 122 -4.80 7.42 -9.09
CA HIS A 122 -4.83 6.00 -9.45
C HIS A 122 -3.42 5.42 -9.52
N SER A 123 -3.31 4.08 -9.41
CA SER A 123 -2.04 3.34 -9.44
C SER A 123 -1.16 3.74 -10.63
N ASP A 124 -1.75 3.92 -11.82
CA ASP A 124 -0.99 4.31 -13.02
C ASP A 124 -0.34 5.69 -12.89
N VAL A 125 -1.04 6.66 -12.30
CA VAL A 125 -0.54 8.03 -12.10
C VAL A 125 0.56 8.03 -11.03
N ILE A 126 0.38 7.27 -9.95
CA ILE A 126 1.39 7.12 -8.90
C ILE A 126 2.65 6.44 -9.46
N ASN A 127 2.49 5.35 -10.20
CA ASN A 127 3.61 4.63 -10.81
C ASN A 127 4.34 5.51 -11.83
N GLN A 128 3.62 6.31 -12.62
CA GLN A 128 4.25 7.23 -13.55
C GLN A 128 5.01 8.36 -12.83
N ALA A 129 4.45 8.92 -11.76
CA ALA A 129 5.12 9.90 -10.92
C ALA A 129 6.44 9.37 -10.34
N ILE A 130 6.43 8.14 -9.81
CA ILE A 130 7.62 7.48 -9.29
C ILE A 130 8.67 7.30 -10.39
N ARG A 131 8.27 6.77 -11.56
CA ARG A 131 9.19 6.58 -12.69
C ARG A 131 9.82 7.89 -13.14
N THR A 132 9.05 8.98 -13.17
CA THR A 132 9.56 10.31 -13.54
C THR A 132 10.64 10.79 -12.56
N VAL A 133 10.38 10.73 -11.25
CA VAL A 133 11.37 11.14 -10.23
C VAL A 133 12.61 10.25 -10.25
N MET A 134 12.43 8.93 -10.41
CA MET A 134 13.56 8.00 -10.53
C MET A 134 14.37 8.19 -11.81
N SER A 135 13.75 8.62 -12.90
CA SER A 135 14.47 8.95 -14.15
C SER A 135 15.43 10.10 -13.94
N ALA A 136 15.04 11.12 -13.17
CA ALA A 136 15.90 12.25 -12.82
C ALA A 136 17.18 11.79 -12.11
N ALA A 137 17.02 10.98 -11.06
CA ALA A 137 18.14 10.39 -10.33
C ALA A 137 19.06 9.55 -11.23
N ASN A 138 18.48 8.79 -12.16
CA ASN A 138 19.23 7.95 -13.09
C ASN A 138 20.00 8.76 -14.15
N ASP A 139 19.45 9.89 -14.61
CA ASP A 139 20.11 10.75 -15.59
C ASP A 139 21.29 11.50 -14.95
N ASP A 140 21.15 11.91 -13.70
CA ASP A 140 22.25 12.47 -12.93
C ASP A 140 23.36 11.43 -12.74
N LEU A 141 23.01 10.17 -12.41
CA LEU A 141 23.99 9.10 -12.23
C LEU A 141 24.82 8.81 -13.51
N LYS A 142 24.25 9.00 -14.70
CA LYS A 142 24.98 8.90 -15.98
C LYS A 142 25.97 10.04 -16.20
N SER A 143 25.75 11.19 -15.55
CA SER A 143 26.58 12.40 -15.67
C SER A 143 27.67 12.52 -14.59
N ALA A 144 27.75 11.53 -13.68
CA ALA A 144 28.60 11.53 -12.49
C ALA A 144 30.11 11.60 -12.81
N THR A 145 30.62 12.81 -13.02
CA THR A 145 32.06 13.12 -13.13
C THR A 145 32.47 14.28 -12.21
N SER A 146 31.55 14.82 -11.39
CA SER A 146 31.72 16.04 -10.59
C SER A 146 31.85 15.79 -9.09
N GLU A 147 32.71 16.57 -8.41
CA GLU A 147 32.58 16.82 -6.97
C GLU A 147 31.20 17.45 -6.71
N ASN A 148 30.53 17.07 -5.62
CA ASN A 148 29.13 17.43 -5.28
C ASN A 148 28.02 16.70 -6.06
N PHE A 149 28.30 15.52 -6.62
CA PHE A 149 27.30 14.68 -7.29
C PHE A 149 26.06 14.38 -6.40
N GLU A 150 26.26 14.09 -5.12
CA GLU A 150 25.19 13.73 -4.18
C GLU A 150 24.23 14.90 -3.95
N GLU A 151 24.76 16.10 -3.65
CA GLU A 151 23.96 17.32 -3.51
C GLU A 151 23.23 17.68 -4.82
N HIS A 152 23.86 17.46 -5.97
CA HIS A 152 23.21 17.71 -7.27
C HIS A 152 22.04 16.75 -7.52
N ALA A 153 22.25 15.45 -7.28
CA ALA A 153 21.22 14.44 -7.45
C ALA A 153 20.04 14.66 -6.49
N GLU A 154 20.30 15.00 -5.23
CA GLU A 154 19.25 15.33 -4.25
C GLU A 154 18.43 16.54 -4.67
N ASN A 155 19.09 17.61 -5.15
CA ASN A 155 18.42 18.82 -5.63
C ASN A 155 17.58 18.54 -6.88
N SER A 156 18.09 17.72 -7.80
CA SER A 156 17.40 17.31 -9.03
C SER A 156 16.17 16.47 -8.74
N VAL A 157 16.30 15.45 -7.89
CA VAL A 157 15.18 14.62 -7.41
C VAL A 157 14.12 15.47 -6.72
N SER A 158 14.53 16.38 -5.83
CA SER A 158 13.62 17.27 -5.11
C SER A 158 12.84 18.17 -6.07
N LYS A 159 13.51 18.71 -7.09
CA LYS A 159 12.90 19.55 -8.12
C LYS A 159 11.91 18.77 -8.99
N GLU A 160 12.26 17.55 -9.41
CA GLU A 160 11.33 16.72 -10.19
C GLU A 160 10.12 16.26 -9.36
N PHE A 161 10.31 15.99 -8.07
CA PHE A 161 9.20 15.75 -7.17
C PHE A 161 8.28 16.98 -7.05
N GLU A 162 8.84 18.18 -6.93
CA GLU A 162 8.06 19.44 -6.94
C GLU A 162 7.29 19.63 -8.25
N ASN A 163 7.91 19.35 -9.41
CA ASN A 163 7.26 19.43 -10.71
C ASN A 163 6.06 18.47 -10.83
N VAL A 164 6.22 17.25 -10.33
CA VAL A 164 5.14 16.25 -10.28
C VAL A 164 4.00 16.74 -9.38
N LEU A 165 4.30 17.23 -8.18
CA LEU A 165 3.30 17.76 -7.26
C LEU A 165 2.56 18.96 -7.86
N GLN A 166 3.27 19.89 -8.50
CA GLN A 166 2.67 21.05 -9.13
C GLN A 166 1.75 20.65 -10.29
N THR A 167 2.13 19.63 -11.06
CA THR A 167 1.31 19.07 -12.14
C THR A 167 0.02 18.47 -11.59
N ILE A 168 0.11 17.68 -10.52
CA ILE A 168 -1.07 17.09 -9.84
C ILE A 168 -1.99 18.21 -9.31
N VAL A 169 -1.43 19.21 -8.62
CA VAL A 169 -2.19 20.34 -8.08
C VAL A 169 -2.90 21.12 -9.19
N ASN A 170 -2.24 21.37 -10.32
CA ASN A 170 -2.82 22.10 -11.44
C ASN A 170 -4.01 21.35 -12.06
N HIS A 171 -3.96 20.02 -12.12
CA HIS A 171 -5.07 19.20 -12.62
C HIS A 171 -6.24 19.07 -11.62
N VAL A 172 -5.99 19.33 -10.33
CA VAL A 172 -6.98 19.24 -9.26
C VAL A 172 -7.69 20.58 -9.01
N LYS A 173 -7.08 21.72 -9.37
CA LYS A 173 -7.71 23.05 -9.23
C LYS A 173 -8.90 23.20 -10.19
N PRO A 174 -10.12 23.52 -9.70
CA PRO A 174 -11.23 23.83 -10.58
C PRO A 174 -10.94 25.12 -11.36
N ALA A 175 -11.32 25.15 -12.64
CA ALA A 175 -11.26 26.38 -13.43
C ALA A 175 -12.12 27.45 -12.75
N THR A 176 -11.49 28.55 -12.32
CA THR A 176 -12.21 29.72 -11.81
C THR A 176 -13.05 30.30 -12.94
N VAL A 177 -14.36 30.13 -12.87
CA VAL A 177 -15.30 30.83 -13.77
C VAL A 177 -15.28 32.31 -13.38
N THR A 178 -14.48 33.10 -14.08
CA THR A 178 -14.61 34.56 -14.11
C THR A 178 -15.84 34.91 -14.94
N ASN A 179 -17.01 35.02 -14.29
CA ASN A 179 -18.12 35.77 -14.88
C ASN A 179 -17.87 37.26 -14.60
N ASP A 180 -17.23 37.89 -15.58
CA ASP A 180 -17.08 39.33 -15.69
C ASP A 180 -18.47 39.97 -15.82
N GLN A 181 -18.77 40.90 -14.93
CA GLN A 181 -19.96 41.73 -14.97
C GLN A 181 -19.93 42.56 -16.25
N THR A 182 -20.87 42.31 -17.17
CA THR A 182 -21.20 43.27 -18.23
C THR A 182 -22.55 43.90 -17.93
N MET A 183 -22.53 45.23 -18.02
CA MET A 183 -23.57 46.22 -17.76
C MET A 183 -24.86 46.00 -18.55
#